data_AF-A0A820PF50-F1
#
_entry.id   AF-A0A820PF50-F1
#
_cell.length_a   1.000
_cell.length_b   1.000
_cell.length_c   1.000
_cell.angle_alpha   90.00
_cell.angle_beta   90.00
_cell.angle_gamma   90.00
#
_symmetry.space_group_name_H-M   'P 1'
#
loop_
_entity.id
_entity.type
_entity.pdbx_description
1 polymer ?
#
loop_
_entity_poly.entity_id
_entity_poly.type
_entity_poly.pdbx_seq_one_letter_code
_entity_poly.pdbx_strand_id
1 'polypeptide(L)' 'YHTASVLSNGLVLVTGGWNSSTVYNSAELYNQSTGTWTTSSKMNNAREWHTASVLSNGKVLVTGGSNNAVLNSAELY' A
#
# COMPACT_ATOMS: atom_id res chain seq x y z
N TYR A 1 -5.63 -2.60 8.94
CA TYR A 1 -5.31 -3.67 7.97
C TYR A 1 -4.60 -3.07 6.77
N HIS A 2 -3.33 -2.67 6.97
CA HIS A 2 -2.47 -2.25 5.87
C HIS A 2 -1.84 -3.49 5.21
N THR A 3 -1.17 -3.31 4.08
CA THR A 3 -0.34 -4.35 3.47
C THR A 3 1.10 -3.89 3.36
N ALA A 4 2.04 -4.82 3.47
CA ALA A 4 3.46 -4.61 3.22
C ALA A 4 3.94 -5.55 2.11
N SER A 5 4.71 -5.03 1.16
CA SER A 5 5.24 -5.80 0.03
C SER A 5 6.74 -5.52 -0.17
N VAL A 6 7.55 -6.56 -0.20
CA VAL A 6 8.99 -6.46 -0.48
C VAL A 6 9.19 -6.29 -1.99
N LEU A 7 9.85 -5.21 -2.40
CA LEU A 7 10.12 -4.88 -3.78
C LEU A 7 11.45 -5.50 -4.25
N SER A 8 11.63 -5.61 -5.57
CA SER A 8 12.87 -6.15 -6.17
C SER A 8 14.12 -5.35 -5.84
N ASN A 9 13.98 -4.07 -5.46
CA ASN A 9 15.08 -3.21 -5.01
C ASN A 9 15.37 -3.32 -3.51
N GLY A 10 14.71 -4.24 -2.79
CA GLY A 10 14.91 -4.47 -1.36
C GLY A 10 14.17 -3.48 -0.44
N LEU A 11 13.44 -2.50 -0.99
CA LEU A 11 12.55 -1.66 -0.19
C LEU A 11 11.25 -2.40 0.15
N VAL A 12 10.60 -2.00 1.24
CA VAL A 12 9.25 -2.48 1.57
C VAL A 12 8.25 -1.37 1.33
N LEU A 13 7.29 -1.59 0.44
CA LEU A 13 6.16 -0.69 0.24
C LEU A 13 5.06 -1.04 1.25
N VAL A 14 4.69 -0.08 2.08
CA VAL A 14 3.55 -0.18 3.01
C VAL A 14 2.45 0.74 2.51
N THR A 15 1.22 0.22 2.41
CA THR A 15 0.07 0.97 1.85
C THR A 15 -1.18 0.83 2.70
N GLY A 16 -1.91 1.96 2.79
CA GLY A 16 -3.23 2.03 3.37
C GLY A 16 -3.29 1.67 4.85
N GLY A 17 -4.43 1.13 5.28
CA GLY A 17 -4.70 0.78 6.66
C GLY A 17 -5.75 1.68 7.32
N TRP A 18 -6.00 1.41 8.59
CA TRP A 18 -7.06 2.05 9.38
C TRP A 18 -6.61 2.16 10.83
N ASN A 19 -6.82 3.34 11.43
CA ASN A 19 -6.42 3.63 12.82
C ASN A 19 -7.62 3.91 13.74
N SER A 20 -8.70 3.14 13.62
CA SER A 20 -10.00 3.28 14.33
C SER A 20 -10.96 4.35 13.82
N SER A 21 -10.46 5.45 13.24
CA SER A 21 -11.32 6.54 12.74
C SER A 21 -11.12 6.84 11.26
N THR A 22 -9.91 6.59 10.74
CA THR A 22 -9.53 7.04 9.40
C THR A 22 -8.96 5.87 8.61
N VAL A 23 -9.49 5.65 7.41
CA VAL A 23 -8.87 4.78 6.41
C VAL A 23 -7.86 5.62 5.62
N TYR A 24 -6.66 5.09 5.43
CA TYR A 24 -5.57 5.82 4.80
C TYR A 24 -5.40 5.48 3.33
N ASN A 25 -5.03 6.49 2.55
CA ASN A 25 -4.50 6.34 1.19
C ASN A 25 -3.00 6.61 1.12
N SER A 26 -2.33 6.80 2.26
CA SER A 26 -0.89 6.99 2.31
C SER A 26 -0.15 5.71 1.94
N ALA A 27 1.04 5.90 1.40
CA ALA A 27 2.00 4.85 1.18
C ALA A 27 3.39 5.33 1.59
N GLU A 28 4.19 4.42 2.12
CA GLU A 28 5.53 4.69 2.61
C GLU A 28 6.47 3.57 2.18
N LEU A 29 7.71 3.93 1.89
CA LEU A 29 8.80 3.01 1.59
C LEU A 29 9.70 2.90 2.80
N TYR A 30 9.90 1.67 3.27
CA TYR A 30 10.90 1.36 4.28
C TYR A 30 12.17 0.84 3.60
N ASN A 31 13.29 1.48 3.91
CA ASN A 31 14.61 1.01 3.53
C ASN A 31 15.24 0.23 4.69
N GLN A 32 15.34 -1.09 4.54
CA GLN A 32 15.90 -1.95 5.57
C GLN A 32 17.40 -1.71 5.83
N SER A 33 18.16 -1.27 4.81
CA SER A 33 19.60 -1.03 4.94
C SER A 33 19.94 0.18 5.82
N THR A 34 19.07 1.18 5.83
CA THR A 34 19.25 2.43 6.59
C THR A 34 18.29 2.55 7.77
N GLY A 35 17.27 1.70 7.84
CA GLY A 35 16.20 1.77 8.85
C GLY A 35 15.30 2.99 8.69
N THR A 36 15.26 3.62 7.51
CA THR A 36 14.55 4.88 7.29
C THR A 36 13.24 4.67 6.54
N TRP A 37 12.25 5.51 6.84
CA TRP A 37 10.99 5.61 6.12
C TRP A 37 11.00 6.81 5.18
N THR A 38 10.36 6.67 4.02
CA THR A 38 10.17 7.76 3.07
C THR A 38 8.74 7.74 2.55
N THR A 39 8.07 8.88 2.58
CA THR A 39 6.72 9.02 2.03
C THR A 39 6.76 8.76 0.53
N SER A 40 5.82 7.95 0.04
CA SER A 40 5.64 7.70 -1.39
C SER A 40 4.43 8.48 -1.91
N SER A 41 4.07 8.27 -3.17
CA SER A 41 2.78 8.72 -3.72
C SER A 41 1.60 8.24 -2.86
N LYS A 42 0.41 8.77 -3.10
CA LYS A 42 -0.79 8.28 -2.40
C LYS A 42 -1.57 7.37 -3.35
N MET A 43 -2.25 6.39 -2.78
CA MET A 43 -3.30 5.68 -3.50
C MET A 43 -4.42 6.66 -3.85
N ASN A 44 -5.08 6.41 -4.98
CA ASN A 44 -6.22 7.19 -5.44
C ASN A 44 -7.41 7.07 -4.47
N ASN A 45 -7.56 5.89 -3.87
CA ASN A 45 -8.57 5.65 -2.84
C ASN A 45 -7.89 5.25 -1.54
N ALA A 46 -8.43 5.69 -0.41
CA ALA A 46 -8.07 5.12 0.87
C ALA A 46 -8.56 3.67 0.94
N ARG A 47 -7.73 2.77 1.47
CA ARG A 47 -8.04 1.34 1.52
C ARG A 47 -7.60 0.75 2.85
N GLU A 48 -8.48 -0.02 3.45
CA GLU A 48 -8.15 -1.05 4.42
C GLU A 48 -8.64 -2.40 3.90
N TRP A 49 -8.11 -3.50 4.44
CA TRP A 49 -8.48 -4.87 4.05
C TRP A 49 -8.24 -5.18 2.57
N HIS A 50 -7.45 -4.36 1.88
CA HIS A 50 -7.02 -4.61 0.51
C HIS A 50 -5.92 -5.66 0.46
N THR A 51 -5.64 -6.13 -0.74
CA THR A 51 -4.47 -6.98 -1.04
C THR A 51 -3.50 -6.22 -1.93
N ALA A 52 -2.20 -6.48 -1.74
CA ALA A 52 -1.13 -5.96 -2.58
C ALA A 52 -0.29 -7.13 -3.11
N SER A 53 0.00 -7.13 -4.41
CA SER A 53 0.79 -8.16 -5.08
C SER A 53 1.87 -7.53 -5.95
N VAL A 54 3.12 -7.93 -5.74
CA VAL A 54 4.25 -7.49 -6.56
C VAL A 54 4.20 -8.25 -7.89
N LEU A 55 4.21 -7.50 -9.00
CA LEU A 55 4.19 -8.03 -10.35
C LEU A 55 5.61 -8.27 -10.86
N SER A 56 5.75 -9.09 -11.91
CA SER A 56 7.05 -9.43 -12.52
C SER A 56 7.80 -8.21 -13.09
N ASN A 57 7.09 -7.13 -13.41
CA ASN A 57 7.67 -5.87 -13.86
C ASN A 57 8.06 -4.91 -12.71
N GLY A 58 7.95 -5.35 -11.46
CA GLY A 58 8.33 -4.58 -10.27
C GLY A 58 7.26 -3.62 -9.74
N LYS A 59 6.12 -3.46 -10.44
CA LYS A 59 4.97 -2.70 -9.94
C LYS A 59 4.21 -3.47 -8.86
N VAL A 60 3.44 -2.77 -8.05
CA VAL A 60 2.54 -3.38 -7.05
C VAL A 60 1.10 -3.18 -7.48
N LEU A 61 0.38 -4.27 -7.70
CA LEU A 61 -1.06 -4.24 -7.91
C LEU A 61 -1.77 -4.24 -6.55
N VAL A 62 -2.52 -3.18 -6.28
CA VAL A 62 -3.38 -3.07 -5.10
C VAL A 62 -4.83 -3.23 -5.53
N THR A 63 -5.55 -4.19 -4.95
CA THR A 63 -6.93 -4.52 -5.34
C THR A 63 -7.88 -4.54 -4.16
N GLY A 64 -9.10 -4.04 -4.39
CA GLY A 64 -10.21 -4.16 -3.44
C GLY A 64 -9.99 -3.35 -2.16
N GLY A 65 -10.43 -3.94 -1.04
CA GLY A 65 -10.49 -3.29 0.27
C GLY A 65 -11.78 -2.51 0.48
N SER A 66 -11.82 -1.73 1.55
CA SER A 66 -12.96 -0.89 1.92
C SER A 66 -12.55 0.49 2.38
N ASN A 67 -13.46 1.44 2.21
CA ASN A 67 -13.45 2.76 2.85
C ASN A 67 -14.90 3.23 2.97
N ASN A 68 -15.52 2.99 4.13
CA ASN A 68 -16.97 3.12 4.38
C ASN A 68 -17.88 2.21 3.53
N ALA A 69 -17.41 1.75 2.37
CA ALA A 69 -18.02 0.73 1.51
C ALA A 69 -16.92 -0.12 0.85
N VAL A 70 -17.30 -1.28 0.31
CA VAL A 70 -16.38 -2.14 -0.47
C VAL A 70 -15.97 -1.41 -1.75
N LEU A 71 -14.67 -1.48 -2.07
CA LEU A 71 -14.11 -0.90 -3.29
C LEU A 71 -14.07 -1.95 -4.40
N ASN A 72 -14.69 -1.63 -5.54
CA ASN A 72 -14.63 -2.41 -6.78
C ASN A 72 -13.56 -1.86 -7.74
N SER A 73 -12.45 -1.36 -7.19
CA SER A 73 -11.35 -0.77 -7.97
C SER A 73 -10.01 -1.39 -7.61
N ALA A 74 -9.08 -1.28 -8.54
CA ALA A 74 -7.69 -1.62 -8.36
C ALA A 74 -6.81 -0.46 -8.85
N GLU A 75 -5.57 -0.42 -8.38
CA GLU A 75 -4.57 0.53 -8.84
C GLU A 75 -3.18 -0.09 -8.87
N LEU A 76 -2.33 0.46 -9.75
CA LEU A 76 -0.93 0.10 -9.84
C LEU A 76 -0.10 1.15 -9.14
N TYR A 77 0.86 0.64 -8.38
CA TYR A 77 1.88 1.38 -7.68
C TYR A 77 3.24 1.13 -8.31
#